data_AF-A0A521BL71-F1
#
_entry.id   AF-A0A521BL71-F1
#
_cell.length_a   1.000
_cell.length_b   1.000
_cell.length_c   1.000
_cell.angle_alpha   90.00
_cell.angle_beta   90.00
_cell.angle_gamma   90.00
#
_symmetry.space_group_name_H-M   'P 1'
#
loop_
_entity.id
_entity.type
_entity.pdbx_description
1 polymer ?
#
loop_
_entity_poly.entity_id
_entity_poly.type
_entity_poly.pdbx_seq_one_letter_code
_entity_poly.pdbx_strand_id
1 'polypeptide(L)'
;MKPEHFTELNDQELLQKVKRIKNNKIVDAIIIGVTIGIAIYSVVQKGFGFFTFFPLILAYIIIRNSKNNEILCREIQKELELRNSK
;
A
#
# COMPACT_ATOMS: atom_id res chain seq x y z
N MET A 1 1.87 -3.77 13.24
CA MET A 1 2.62 -2.69 13.92
C MET A 1 1.73 -2.16 15.02
N LYS A 2 2.20 -2.07 16.27
CA LYS A 2 1.37 -1.63 17.40
C LYS A 2 1.26 -0.09 17.42
N PRO A 3 0.09 0.47 17.77
CA PRO A 3 -0.16 1.92 17.79
C PRO A 3 0.66 2.68 18.85
N GLU A 4 1.17 1.98 19.87
CA GLU A 4 1.89 2.56 21.02
C GLU A 4 3.22 3.25 20.65
N HIS A 5 3.76 3.02 19.45
CA HIS A 5 5.02 3.66 19.00
C HIS A 5 4.83 5.03 18.33
N PHE A 6 3.61 5.48 18.04
CA PHE A 6 3.43 6.78 17.38
C PHE A 6 3.66 7.95 18.33
N THR A 7 3.34 7.79 19.61
CA THR A 7 3.48 8.84 20.61
C THR A 7 4.94 9.20 20.89
N GLU A 8 5.85 8.22 20.74
CA GLU A 8 7.30 8.37 20.94
C GLU A 8 8.04 9.03 19.76
N LEU A 9 7.40 9.13 18.60
CA LEU A 9 8.03 9.68 17.38
C LEU A 9 7.91 11.20 17.33
N ASN A 10 8.92 11.84 16.73
CA ASN A 10 8.89 13.27 16.45
C ASN A 10 7.97 13.57 15.25
N ASP A 11 7.41 14.78 15.17
CA ASP A 11 6.47 15.17 14.11
C ASP A 11 7.07 15.04 12.70
N GLN A 12 8.39 15.26 12.57
CA GLN A 12 9.13 15.04 11.33
C GLN A 12 9.12 13.56 10.90
N GLU A 13 9.26 12.63 11.85
CA GLU A 13 9.26 11.19 11.58
C GLU A 13 7.85 10.68 11.23
N LEU A 14 6.82 11.21 11.90
CA LEU A 14 5.42 10.94 11.60
C LEU A 14 5.07 11.42 10.18
N LEU A 15 5.47 12.63 9.80
CA LEU A 15 5.29 13.16 8.44
C LEU A 15 6.04 12.34 7.40
N GLN A 16 7.27 11.91 7.69
CA GLN A 16 8.04 11.04 6.80
C GLN A 16 7.35 9.69 6.59
N LYS A 17 6.78 9.09 7.65
CA LYS A 17 6.01 7.85 7.54
C LYS A 17 4.76 8.02 6.68
N VAL A 18 3.99 9.09 6.84
CA VAL A 18 2.82 9.39 5.99
C VAL A 18 3.24 9.52 4.53
N LYS A 19 4.31 10.26 4.25
CA LYS A 19 4.84 10.43 2.89
C LYS A 19 5.27 9.10 2.28
N ARG A 20 5.93 8.25 3.06
CA ARG A 20 6.33 6.91 2.63
C ARG A 20 5.12 6.03 2.30
N ILE A 21 4.09 6.02 3.15
CA ILE A 21 2.87 5.24 2.90
C ILE A 21 2.19 5.70 1.60
N LYS A 22 2.09 7.01 1.37
CA LYS A 22 1.55 7.56 0.11
C LYS A 22 2.38 7.15 -1.10
N ASN A 23 3.71 7.22 -1.00
CA ASN A 23 4.60 6.84 -2.09
C ASN A 23 4.51 5.34 -2.40
N ASN A 24 4.46 4.49 -1.36
CA ASN A 24 4.22 3.06 -1.51
C ASN A 24 2.89 2.77 -2.21
N LYS A 25 1.82 3.54 -1.93
CA LYS A 25 0.52 3.37 -2.63
C LYS A 25 0.64 3.56 -4.14
N ILE A 26 1.47 4.51 -4.59
CA ILE A 26 1.74 4.75 -6.01
C ILE A 26 2.52 3.58 -6.61
N VAL A 27 3.59 3.13 -5.92
CA VAL A 27 4.40 1.99 -6.35
C VAL A 27 3.56 0.72 -6.44
N ASP A 28 2.75 0.44 -5.42
CA ASP A 28 1.82 -0.69 -5.39
C ASP A 28 0.84 -0.64 -6.57
N ALA A 29 0.29 0.53 -6.89
CA ALA A 29 -0.62 0.71 -8.03
C ALA A 29 0.08 0.45 -9.38
N ILE A 30 1.32 0.90 -9.55
CA ILE A 30 2.13 0.61 -10.75
C ILE A 30 2.37 -0.89 -10.89
N ILE A 31 2.77 -1.56 -9.80
CA ILE A 31 3.01 -3.00 -9.79
C ILE A 31 1.73 -3.76 -10.15
N ILE A 32 0.58 -3.38 -9.56
CA ILE A 32 -0.72 -3.98 -9.89
C ILE A 32 -1.05 -3.79 -11.38
N GLY A 33 -0.84 -2.60 -11.93
CA GLY A 33 -1.09 -2.31 -13.35
C GLY A 33 -0.24 -3.19 -14.28
N VAL A 34 1.05 -3.30 -14.01
CA VAL A 34 1.97 -4.18 -14.77
C VAL A 34 1.55 -5.64 -14.64
N THR A 35 1.18 -6.07 -13.44
CA THR A 35 0.75 -7.43 -13.11
C THR A 35 -0.51 -7.82 -13.88
N ILE A 36 -1.52 -6.93 -13.92
CA ILE A 36 -2.74 -7.13 -14.72
C ILE A 36 -2.43 -7.11 -16.22
N GLY A 37 -1.56 -6.21 -16.67
CA GLY A 37 -1.12 -6.14 -18.07
C GLY A 37 -0.48 -7.45 -18.54
N ILE A 38 0.42 -8.02 -17.74
CA ILE A 38 1.03 -9.33 -18.01
C ILE A 38 -0.02 -10.44 -18.03
N ALA A 39 -0.97 -10.43 -17.09
CA ALA A 39 -2.05 -11.42 -17.05
C ALA A 39 -2.89 -11.39 -18.35
N ILE A 40 -3.31 -10.21 -18.81
CA ILE A 40 -4.08 -10.05 -20.05
C ILE A 40 -3.25 -10.48 -21.26
N TYR A 41 -1.99 -10.02 -21.37
CA TYR A 41 -1.10 -10.41 -22.46
C TYR A 41 -0.90 -11.94 -22.50
N SER A 42 -0.73 -12.57 -21.34
CA SER A 42 -0.59 -14.02 -21.25
C SER A 42 -1.85 -14.76 -21.70
N VAL A 43 -3.05 -14.28 -21.38
CA VAL A 43 -4.30 -14.91 -21.82
C VAL A 43 -4.42 -14.86 -23.34
N VAL A 44 -4.11 -13.71 -23.94
CA VAL A 44 -4.21 -13.54 -25.40
C VAL A 44 -3.19 -14.41 -26.14
N GLN A 45 -1.94 -14.47 -25.65
CA GLN A 45 -0.84 -15.15 -26.36
C GLN A 45 -0.69 -16.63 -26.03
N LYS A 46 -0.93 -17.03 -24.78
CA LYS A 46 -0.64 -18.38 -24.25
C LYS A 46 -1.89 -19.08 -23.68
N GLY A 47 -3.04 -18.41 -23.67
CA GLY A 47 -4.26 -18.91 -23.03
C GLY A 47 -4.26 -18.76 -21.51
N PHE A 48 -5.28 -19.34 -20.86
CA PHE A 48 -5.38 -19.36 -19.40
C PHE A 48 -4.38 -20.35 -18.81
N GLY A 49 -3.47 -19.85 -17.96
CA GLY A 49 -2.47 -20.69 -17.31
C GLY A 49 -1.85 -20.04 -16.07
N PHE A 50 -0.76 -20.62 -15.57
CA PHE A 50 -0.08 -20.16 -14.36
C PHE A 50 0.24 -18.66 -14.38
N PHE A 51 0.69 -18.14 -15.53
CA PHE A 51 1.00 -16.72 -15.74
C PHE A 51 -0.22 -15.80 -15.77
N THR A 52 -1.44 -16.34 -15.72
CA THR A 52 -2.68 -15.57 -15.53
C THR A 52 -3.10 -15.55 -14.07
N PHE A 53 -2.98 -16.69 -13.37
CA PHE A 53 -3.38 -16.81 -11.96
C PHE A 53 -2.36 -16.21 -11.00
N PHE A 54 -1.07 -16.44 -11.22
CA PHE A 54 0.00 -15.94 -10.37
C PHE A 54 0.00 -14.40 -10.23
N PRO A 55 -0.08 -13.61 -11.33
CA PRO A 55 -0.19 -12.17 -11.21
C PRO A 55 -1.45 -11.74 -10.46
N LEU A 56 -2.58 -12.42 -10.69
CA LEU A 56 -3.85 -12.09 -10.02
C LEU A 56 -3.77 -12.26 -8.50
N ILE A 57 -3.13 -13.34 -8.03
CA ILE A 57 -2.89 -13.60 -6.61
C ILE A 57 -1.96 -12.53 -6.02
N LEU A 58 -0.90 -12.16 -6.74
CA LEU A 58 0.03 -11.12 -6.30
C LEU A 58 -0.68 -9.77 -6.16
N ALA A 59 -1.50 -9.39 -7.15
CA ALA A 59 -2.30 -8.17 -7.11
C ALA A 59 -3.26 -8.18 -5.89
N TYR A 60 -3.91 -9.30 -5.61
CA TYR A 60 -4.80 -9.43 -4.45
C TYR A 60 -4.08 -9.19 -3.11
N ILE A 61 -2.89 -9.78 -2.94
CA ILE A 61 -2.08 -9.59 -1.72
C ILE A 61 -1.68 -8.12 -1.54
N ILE A 62 -1.23 -7.47 -2.62
CA ILE A 62 -0.82 -6.06 -2.60
C ILE A 62 -2.01 -5.15 -2.25
N ILE A 63 -3.18 -5.38 -2.84
CA ILE A 63 -4.41 -4.62 -2.53
C ILE A 63 -4.76 -4.75 -1.04
N ARG A 64 -4.67 -5.96 -0.49
CA ARG A 64 -4.96 -6.21 0.93
C ARG A 64 -3.96 -5.50 1.84
N ASN A 65 -2.68 -5.50 1.48
CA ASN A 65 -1.64 -4.78 2.22
C ASN A 65 -1.85 -3.25 2.16
N SER A 66 -2.25 -2.73 1.00
CA SER A 66 -2.52 -1.31 0.79
C SER A 66 -3.63 -0.78 1.72
N LYS A 67 -4.70 -1.58 1.94
CA LYS A 67 -5.75 -1.23 2.93
C LYS A 67 -5.22 -1.09 4.35
N ASN A 68 -4.34 -1.99 4.79
CA ASN A 68 -3.75 -1.92 6.13
C ASN A 68 -2.87 -0.66 6.28
N ASN A 69 -2.11 -0.32 5.23
CA ASN A 69 -1.30 0.90 5.20
C ASN A 69 -2.16 2.16 5.25
N GLU A 70 -3.36 2.14 4.65
CA GLU A 70 -4.28 3.26 4.70
C GLU A 70 -4.85 3.49 6.11
N ILE A 71 -5.20 2.42 6.82
CA ILE A 71 -5.64 2.50 8.23
C ILE A 71 -4.52 3.11 9.09
N LEU A 72 -3.28 2.63 8.90
CA LEU A 72 -2.11 3.15 9.58
C LEU A 72 -1.86 4.63 9.29
N CYS A 73 -2.03 5.05 8.04
CA CYS A 73 -1.90 6.45 7.64
C CYS A 73 -2.93 7.34 8.35
N ARG A 74 -4.18 6.86 8.49
CA ARG A 74 -5.24 7.60 9.19
C ARG A 74 -4.94 7.73 10.69
N GLU A 75 -4.43 6.69 11.33
CA GLU A 75 -4.01 6.75 12.73
C GLU A 75 -2.89 7.77 12.96
N ILE A 76 -1.87 7.78 12.10
CA ILE A 76 -0.78 8.75 12.16
C ILE A 76 -1.29 10.19 11.95
N GLN A 77 -2.22 10.40 11.02
CA GLN A 77 -2.80 11.72 10.79
C GLN A 77 -3.62 12.21 11.98
N LYS A 78 -4.41 11.34 12.61
CA LYS A 78 -5.15 11.68 13.83
C LYS A 78 -4.22 12.09 14.96
N GLU A 79 -3.11 11.37 15.16
CA GLU A 79 -2.10 11.72 16.17
C GLU A 79 -1.49 13.12 15.90
N LEU A 80 -1.17 13.43 14.64
CA LEU A 80 -0.66 14.75 14.25
C LEU A 80 -1.70 15.89 14.45
N GLU A 81 -2.97 15.65 14.17
CA GLU A 81 -4.06 16.63 14.39
C GLU A 81 -4.29 16.89 15.88
N LEU A 82 -4.26 15.84 16.70
CA LEU A 82 -4.37 15.94 18.16
C LEU A 82 -3.25 16.79 18.76
N ARG A 83 -2.03 16.68 18.24
CA ARG A 83 -0.86 17.48 18.68
C ARG A 83 -0.95 18.94 18.27
N ASN A 84 -1.38 19.24 17.04
CA ASN A 84 -1.54 20.62 16.57
C ASN A 84 -2.73 21.35 17.20
N SER A 85 -3.70 20.61 17.75
CA SER A 85 -4.89 21.17 18.41
C SER A 85 -4.68 21.45 19.91
N LYS A 86 -3.48 21.24 20.43
CA LYS A 86 -3.09 21.44 21.84
C LYS A 86 -2.13 22.60 21.97
#